data_AF-A0A382UR24-F1
#
_entry.id   AF-A0A382UR24-F1
#
_cell.length_a   1.000
_cell.length_b   1.000
_cell.length_c   1.000
_cell.angle_alpha   90.00
_cell.angle_beta   90.00
_cell.angle_gamma   90.00
#
_symmetry.space_group_name_H-M   'P 1'
#
loop_
_entity.id
_entity.type
_entity.pdbx_description
1 polymer ?
#
loop_
_entity_poly.entity_id
_entity_poly.type
_entity_poly.pdbx_seq_one_letter_code
_entity_poly.pdbx_strand_id
1 'polypeptide(L)' 'MIFDLHHLKKANLSYFQHAIRVIVISVKLLLLSIVGIIHAIFPVVFLKTVSNGIKKLYDQISDI' A
#
# COMPACT_ATOMS: atom_id res chain seq x y z
N MET A 1 -13.07 14.01 3.16
CA MET A 1 -12.72 15.44 3.32
C MET A 1 -11.29 15.61 2.81
N ILE A 2 -10.99 16.68 2.07
CA ILE A 2 -9.66 16.88 1.45
C ILE A 2 -8.57 17.08 2.51
N PHE A 3 -8.93 17.62 3.68
CA PHE A 3 -8.04 17.76 4.83
C PHE A 3 -8.80 17.34 6.10
N ASP A 4 -8.21 16.53 6.98
CA ASP A 4 -8.75 16.23 8.31
C ASP A 4 -7.66 16.44 9.35
N LEU A 5 -7.72 17.58 10.05
CA LEU A 5 -6.70 17.97 11.05
C LEU A 5 -6.70 17.04 12.28
N HIS A 6 -7.77 16.28 12.49
CA HIS A 6 -7.88 15.31 13.58
C HIS A 6 -7.59 13.88 13.13
N HIS A 7 -7.17 13.66 11.88
CA HIS A 7 -6.95 12.32 11.30
C HIS A 7 -6.03 11.45 12.17
N LEU A 8 -4.90 11.99 12.61
CA LEU A 8 -3.93 11.28 13.45
C LEU A 8 -4.48 10.91 14.82
N LYS A 9 -5.29 11.80 15.41
CA LYS A 9 -5.96 11.57 16.71
C LYS A 9 -7.04 10.49 16.60
N LYS A 10 -7.81 10.49 15.50
CA LYS A 10 -8.83 9.46 15.22
C LYS A 10 -8.20 8.09 14.97
N ALA A 11 -7.05 8.06 14.31
CA ALA A 11 -6.28 6.84 14.04
C ALA A 11 -5.40 6.38 15.22
N ASN A 12 -5.35 7.13 16.32
CA ASN A 12 -4.47 6.89 17.46
C ASN A 12 -2.99 6.68 17.06
N LEU A 13 -2.50 7.46 16.08
CA LEU A 13 -1.13 7.37 15.56
C LEU A 13 -0.39 8.68 15.80
N SER A 14 0.91 8.58 16.12
CA SER A 14 1.80 9.74 16.01
C SER A 14 2.08 10.08 14.54
N TYR A 15 2.45 11.34 14.27
CA TYR A 15 2.80 11.82 12.94
C TYR A 15 3.87 10.95 12.27
N PHE A 16 4.94 10.62 13.00
CA PHE A 16 6.04 9.80 12.47
C PHE A 16 5.61 8.37 12.15
N GLN A 17 4.82 7.73 13.02
CA GLN A 17 4.30 6.39 12.77
C GLN A 17 3.40 6.35 11.53
N HIS A 18 2.53 7.35 11.38
CA HIS A 18 1.67 7.49 10.22
C HIS A 18 2.48 7.73 8.94
N ALA A 19 3.43 8.68 8.97
CA ALA A 19 4.27 9.02 7.82
C ALA A 19 5.09 7.82 7.34
N ILE A 20 5.81 7.14 8.24
CA ILE A 20 6.61 5.95 7.90
C ILE A 20 5.71 4.85 7.32
N ARG A 21 4.55 4.61 7.94
CA ARG A 21 3.60 3.59 7.47
C ARG A 21 3.13 3.86 6.06
N VAL A 22 2.67 5.09 5.77
CA VAL A 22 2.17 5.45 4.45
C VAL A 22 3.29 5.41 3.41
N ILE A 23 4.50 5.88 3.74
CA ILE A 23 5.68 5.78 2.86
C ILE A 23 5.97 4.32 2.49
N VAL A 24 5.96 3.40 3.46
CA VAL A 24 6.19 1.97 3.20
C VAL A 24 5.10 1.38 2.30
N ILE A 25 3.83 1.75 2.51
CA ILE A 25 2.72 1.33 1.65
C ILE A 25 2.92 1.86 0.22
N SER A 26 3.26 3.14 0.06
CA SER A 26 3.51 3.77 -1.24
C SER A 26 4.65 3.10 -1.99
N VAL A 27 5.77 2.79 -1.33
CA VAL A 27 6.89 2.07 -1.95
C VAL A 27 6.47 0.69 -2.41
N LYS A 28 5.70 -0.06 -1.61
CA LYS A 28 5.18 -1.38 -2.01
C LYS A 28 4.25 -1.28 -3.22
N LEU A 29 3.36 -0.28 -3.26
CA LEU A 29 2.48 -0.06 -4.42
C LEU A 29 3.27 0.25 -5.69
N LEU A 30 4.33 1.07 -5.59
CA LEU A 30 5.23 1.33 -6.72
C LEU A 30 5.97 0.07 -7.19
N LEU A 31 6.39 -0.80 -6.28
CA LEU A 31 6.99 -2.08 -6.67
C LEU A 31 5.98 -3.00 -7.34
N LEU A 32 4.75 -3.07 -6.82
CA LEU A 32 3.67 -3.87 -7.42
C LEU A 32 3.28 -3.35 -8.82
N SER A 33 3.33 -2.04 -9.06
CA SER A 33 3.07 -1.49 -10.40
C SER A 33 4.16 -1.89 -11.39
N ILE A 34 5.43 -1.84 -11.00
CA ILE A 34 6.55 -2.33 -11.82
C ILE A 34 6.37 -3.82 -12.14
N VAL A 35 6.03 -4.63 -11.13
CA VAL A 35 5.76 -6.07 -11.33
C VAL A 35 4.59 -6.31 -12.28
N GLY A 36 3.53 -5.51 -12.18
CA GLY A 36 2.38 -5.57 -13.09
C GLY A 36 2.76 -5.28 -14.55
N ILE A 37 3.61 -4.27 -14.77
CA ILE A 37 4.14 -3.94 -16.10
C ILE A 37 4.99 -5.10 -16.65
N ILE A 38 5.86 -5.69 -15.82
CA ILE A 38 6.67 -6.85 -16.23
C ILE A 38 5.77 -8.04 -16.59
N HIS A 39 4.74 -8.33 -15.78
CA HIS A 39 3.78 -9.41 -16.07
C HIS A 39 2.98 -9.15 -17.36
N ALA A 40 2.64 -7.89 -17.66
CA ALA A 40 1.97 -7.55 -18.91
C ALA A 40 2.82 -7.85 -20.15
N ILE A 41 4.15 -7.72 -20.06
CA ILE A 41 5.08 -8.07 -21.13
C ILE A 41 5.38 -9.58 -21.13
N PHE A 42 5.53 -10.18 -19.94
CA PHE A 42 5.86 -11.58 -19.74
C PHE A 42 4.78 -12.27 -18.86
N PRO A 43 3.67 -12.73 -19.45
CA PRO A 43 2.51 -13.23 -18.69
C PRO A 43 2.76 -14.55 -17.93
N VAL A 44 3.94 -15.15 -18.08
CA VAL A 44 4.34 -16.40 -17.41
C VAL A 44 5.00 -16.20 -16.05
N VAL A 45 5.41 -14.97 -15.70
CA VAL A 45 6.05 -14.64 -14.41
C VAL A 45 5.10 -13.87 -13.49
N PHE A 46 5.27 -13.93 -12.17
CA PHE A 46 4.52 -13.09 -11.21
C PHE A 46 2.98 -13.21 -11.20
N LEU A 47 2.44 -14.35 -11.65
CA LEU A 47 0.99 -14.63 -11.85
C LEU A 47 0.04 -14.18 -10.73
N LYS A 48 0.47 -14.23 -9.46
CA LYS A 48 -0.34 -13.82 -8.30
C LYS A 48 0.31 -12.72 -7.46
N THR A 49 1.46 -12.20 -7.89
CA THR A 49 2.26 -11.30 -7.06
C THR A 49 1.55 -9.96 -6.85
N VAL A 50 0.97 -9.40 -7.92
CA VAL A 50 0.22 -8.14 -7.85
C VAL A 50 -1.02 -8.28 -6.98
N SER A 51 -1.87 -9.28 -7.25
CA SER A 51 -3.12 -9.50 -6.52
C SER A 51 -2.91 -9.85 -5.04
N ASN A 52 -1.96 -10.73 -4.73
CA ASN A 52 -1.61 -11.05 -3.33
C ASN A 52 -1.00 -9.84 -2.62
N GLY A 53 -0.18 -9.05 -3.32
CA GLY A 53 0.40 -7.83 -2.79
C GLY A 53 -0.66 -6.79 -2.44
N ILE A 54 -1.62 -6.55 -3.34
CA ILE A 54 -2.75 -5.64 -3.10
C ILE A 54 -3.60 -6.15 -1.94
N LYS A 55 -3.93 -7.45 -1.90
CA LYS A 55 -4.70 -8.04 -0.78
C LYS A 55 -3.99 -7.82 0.55
N LYS A 56 -2.68 -8.09 0.62
CA LYS A 56 -1.90 -7.88 1.84
C LYS A 56 -1.86 -6.41 2.26
N LEU A 57 -1.76 -5.49 1.32
CA LEU A 57 -1.80 -4.06 1.62
C LEU A 57 -3.19 -3.62 2.10
N TYR A 58 -4.25 -4.16 1.50
CA TYR A 58 -5.63 -3.93 1.94
C TYR A 58 -5.82 -4.39 3.39
N ASP A 59 -5.44 -5.64 3.69
CA ASP A 59 -5.53 -6.22 5.04
C ASP A 59 -4.76 -5.34 6.06
N GLN A 60 -3.55 -4.88 5.70
CA GLN A 60 -2.73 -3.98 6.52
C GLN A 60 -3.36 -2.60 6.79
N ILE A 61 -4.23 -2.13 5.89
CA ILE A 61 -4.92 -0.84 6.02
C ILE A 61 -6.25 -1.03 6.77
N SER A 62 -6.92 -2.18 6.60
CA SER A 62 -8.22 -2.49 7.20
C SER A 62 -8.14 -2.93 8.65
N ASP A 63 -7.01 -3.43 9.13
CA ASP A 63 -6.78 -3.79 10.55
C ASP A 63 -6.57 -2.54 11.45
N ILE A 64 -7.14 -1.39 11.09
CA ILE A 64 -7.03 -0.09 11.78
C ILE A 64 -8.42 0.42 12.16
#